data_AF-A0A8J6P808-F1
#
_entry.id   AF-A0A8J6P808-F1
#
_cell.length_a   1.000
_cell.length_b   1.000
_cell.length_c   1.000
_cell.angle_alpha   90.00
_cell.angle_beta   90.00
_cell.angle_gamma   90.00
#
_symmetry.space_group_name_H-M   'P 1'
#
loop_
_entity.id
_entity.type
_entity.pdbx_description
1 polymer ?
#
loop_
_entity_poly.entity_id
_entity_poly.type
_entity_poly.pdbx_seq_one_letter_code
_entity_poly.pdbx_strand_id
1 'polypeptide(L)' 'VVGTLWFAEDQTTQEIMSEFFSNLANFDTPEAMRQAQLGYLKRNAYEYTQFPRHPYFWAVSGIFGQ' A
#
# COMPACT_ATOMS: atom_id res chain seq x y z
N VAL A 1 2.76 14.17 -4.58
CA VAL A 1 1.39 13.73 -4.94
C VAL A 1 1.35 12.21 -4.93
N VAL A 2 0.28 11.59 -4.41
CA VAL A 2 0.08 10.12 -4.52
C VAL A 2 -0.96 9.85 -5.61
N GLY A 3 -0.70 8.88 -6.46
CA GLY A 3 -1.61 8.46 -7.53
C GLY A 3 -1.45 7.00 -7.90
N THR A 4 -2.28 6.51 -8.82
CA THR A 4 -2.25 5.12 -9.30
C THR A 4 -1.85 5.05 -10.77
N LEU A 5 -1.07 4.02 -11.14
CA LEU A 5 -0.59 3.77 -12.49
C LEU A 5 -1.64 3.06 -13.38
N TRP A 6 -2.49 2.22 -12.78
CA TRP A 6 -3.63 1.53 -13.41
C TRP A 6 -4.80 1.43 -12.42
N PHE A 7 -5.86 0.68 -12.76
CA PHE A 7 -6.99 0.47 -11.86
C PHE A 7 -6.60 -0.49 -10.74
N ALA A 8 -6.75 -0.05 -9.49
CA ALA A 8 -6.41 -0.85 -8.30
C ALA A 8 -7.67 -1.42 -7.64
N GLU A 9 -7.49 -2.48 -6.87
CA GLU A 9 -8.55 -3.04 -6.03
C GLU A 9 -8.78 -2.11 -4.81
N ASP A 10 -10.04 -1.78 -4.53
CA ASP A 10 -10.40 -0.68 -3.61
C ASP A 10 -10.03 -1.00 -2.16
N GLN A 11 -10.27 -2.25 -1.71
CA GLN A 11 -10.03 -2.66 -0.34
C GLN A 11 -8.53 -2.65 0.00
N THR A 12 -7.70 -3.28 -0.84
CA THR A 12 -6.25 -3.28 -0.66
C THR A 12 -5.69 -1.85 -0.70
N THR A 13 -6.20 -1.02 -1.60
CA THR A 13 -5.74 0.37 -1.72
C THR A 13 -6.10 1.17 -0.47
N GLN A 14 -7.32 1.01 0.05
CA GLN A 14 -7.76 1.66 1.27
C GLN A 14 -6.88 1.27 2.47
N GLU A 15 -6.58 -0.02 2.64
CA GLU A 15 -5.74 -0.51 3.73
C GLU A 15 -4.32 0.06 3.67
N ILE A 16 -3.69 -0.01 2.50
CA ILE A 16 -2.32 0.51 2.30
C ILE A 16 -2.29 2.02 2.49
N MET A 17 -3.27 2.76 1.97
CA MET A 17 -3.32 4.22 2.09
C MET A 17 -3.60 4.67 3.53
N SER A 18 -4.47 3.96 4.25
CA SER A 18 -4.72 4.24 5.68
C SER A 18 -3.45 4.06 6.51
N GLU A 19 -2.68 3.00 6.26
CA GLU A 19 -1.42 2.76 6.97
C GLU A 19 -0.33 3.75 6.54
N PHE A 20 -0.26 4.09 5.25
CA PHE A 20 0.64 5.11 4.73
C PHE A 20 0.45 6.47 5.42
N PHE A 21 -0.79 6.96 5.50
CA PHE A 21 -1.06 8.26 6.17
C PHE A 21 -0.75 8.22 7.67
N SER A 22 -0.96 7.07 8.32
CA SER A 22 -0.55 6.87 9.72
C SER A 22 0.98 6.89 9.88
N ASN A 23 1.71 6.30 8.93
CA ASN A 23 3.17 6.21 8.93
C ASN A 23 3.85 7.55 8.64
N LEU A 24 3.20 8.48 7.92
CA LEU A 24 3.74 9.82 7.66
C LEU A 24 4.01 10.64 8.92
N ALA A 25 3.42 10.28 10.06
CA ALA A 25 3.74 10.91 11.35
C ALA A 25 5.16 10.58 11.85
N ASN A 26 5.74 9.46 11.39
CA ASN A 26 6.99 8.91 11.93
C ASN A 26 8.09 8.71 10.87
N PHE A 27 7.74 8.63 9.59
CA PHE A 27 8.64 8.30 8.49
C PHE A 27 8.57 9.34 7.37
N ASP A 28 9.64 9.40 6.55
CA ASP A 28 9.60 10.15 5.29
C ASP A 28 8.61 9.50 4.30
N THR A 29 8.21 10.24 3.26
CA THR A 29 7.15 9.78 2.35
C THR A 29 7.45 8.43 1.68
N PRO A 30 8.67 8.17 1.13
CA PRO A 30 9.00 6.87 0.57
C PRO A 30 9.00 5.74 1.59
N GLU A 31 9.58 5.97 2.78
CA GLU A 31 9.67 4.95 3.82
C GLU A 31 8.28 4.65 4.40
N ALA A 32 7.43 5.66 4.59
CA ALA A 32 6.05 5.49 5.05
C ALA A 32 5.25 4.57 4.10
N MET A 33 5.40 4.76 2.78
CA MET A 33 4.74 3.93 1.76
C MET A 33 5.31 2.51 1.77
N ARG A 34 6.64 2.36 1.86
CA ARG A 34 7.30 1.05 1.94
C ARG A 34 6.81 0.27 3.15
N GLN A 35 6.72 0.91 4.31
CA GLN A 35 6.26 0.27 5.55
C GLN A 35 4.78 -0.13 5.45
N ALA A 36 3.92 0.69 4.84
CA ALA A 36 2.52 0.34 4.62
C ALA A 36 2.34 -0.89 3.71
N GLN A 37 3.10 -0.96 2.61
CA GLN A 37 3.09 -2.12 1.71
C GLN A 37 3.58 -3.39 2.42
N LEU A 38 4.66 -3.29 3.21
CA LEU A 38 5.15 -4.41 4.01
C LEU A 38 4.19 -4.82 5.14
N GLY A 39 3.49 -3.85 5.72
CA GLY A 39 2.46 -4.06 6.74
C GLY A 39 1.28 -4.87 6.20
N TYR A 40 0.78 -4.50 5.02
CA TYR A 40 -0.25 -5.25 4.30
C TYR A 40 0.16 -6.71 4.04
N LEU A 41 1.37 -6.93 3.51
CA LEU A 41 1.89 -8.28 3.24
C LEU A 41 1.99 -9.15 4.50
N LYS A 42 2.38 -8.56 5.64
CA LYS A 42 2.50 -9.29 6.91
C LYS A 42 1.14 -9.63 7.52
N ARG A 43 0.17 -8.70 7.46
CA ARG A 43 -1.17 -8.89 8.05
C ARG A 43 -1.97 -9.95 7.31
N ASN A 44 -1.89 -9.98 5.99
CA ASN A 44 -2.69 -10.86 5.14
C ASN A 44 -1.96 -12.15 4.71
N ALA A 45 -0.94 -12.56 5.48
CA ALA A 45 -0.08 -13.70 5.15
C ALA A 45 -0.82 -15.05 5.05
N TYR A 46 -1.97 -15.19 5.74
CA TYR A 46 -2.68 -16.47 5.89
C TYR A 46 -3.92 -16.64 4.98
N GLU A 47 -4.48 -15.55 4.43
CA GLU A 47 -5.73 -15.58 3.62
C GLU A 47 -5.47 -15.22 2.15
N TYR A 48 -5.26 -16.21 1.28
CA TYR A 48 -5.02 -15.98 -0.16
C TYR A 48 -6.30 -15.80 -1.00
N THR A 49 -7.45 -16.23 -0.48
CA THR A 49 -8.73 -16.19 -1.19
C THR A 49 -9.45 -14.85 -1.05
N GLN A 50 -9.21 -14.13 0.05
CA GLN A 50 -9.83 -12.84 0.32
C GLN A 50 -8.91 -11.66 0.00
N PHE A 51 -7.58 -11.85 0.17
CA PHE A 51 -6.61 -10.80 -0.03
C PHE A 51 -5.59 -11.19 -1.11
N PRO A 52 -5.60 -10.54 -2.29
CA PRO A 52 -4.63 -10.83 -3.33
C PRO A 52 -3.22 -10.44 -2.85
N ARG A 53 -2.36 -11.45 -2.69
CA ARG A 53 -1.00 -11.28 -2.14
C ARG A 53 0.01 -10.76 -3.16
N HIS A 54 -0.24 -11.00 -4.45
CA HIS A 54 0.76 -10.74 -5.47
C HIS A 54 0.99 -9.22 -5.58
N PRO A 55 2.24 -8.72 -5.51
CA PRO A 55 2.53 -7.29 -5.56
C PRO A 55 1.85 -6.56 -6.71
N TYR A 56 1.68 -7.20 -7.88
CA TYR A 56 0.94 -6.64 -9.02
C TYR A 56 -0.49 -6.13 -8.71
N PHE A 57 -1.16 -6.62 -7.66
CA PHE A 57 -2.50 -6.14 -7.31
C PHE A 57 -2.48 -4.77 -6.61
N TRP A 58 -1.37 -4.39 -5.97
CA TRP A 58 -1.26 -3.16 -5.17
C TRP A 58 -0.03 -2.30 -5.49
N ALA A 59 0.88 -2.76 -6.35
CA ALA A 59 2.02 -2.02 -6.92
C ALA A 59 1.59 -0.87 -7.86
N VAL A 60 0.30 -0.58 -7.88
CA VAL A 60 -0.36 0.44 -8.66
C VAL A 60 -0.03 1.83 -8.11
N SER A 61 0.12 1.94 -6.80
CA SER A 61 0.27 3.23 -6.10
C SER A 61 1.71 3.75 -6.21
N GLY A 62 1.85 4.99 -6.67
CA GLY A 62 3.11 5.68 -6.84
C GLY A 62 3.11 7.08 -6.23
N ILE A 63 4.30 7.52 -5.78
CA ILE A 63 4.53 8.88 -5.30
C ILE A 63 5.19 9.68 -6.43
N PHE A 64 4.59 10.82 -6.77
CA PHE A 64 5.03 11.73 -7.83
C PHE A 64 5.44 13.08 -7.24
N GLY A 65 6.64 13.54 -7.61
CA GLY A 65 7.23 14.79 -7.10
C GLY A 65 7.70 14.62 -5.65
N GLN A 66 9.02 14.61 -5.48
CA GLN A 66 9.70 14.86 -4.22
C GLN A 66 10.33 16.24 -4.27
#